data_AF-A0A177ZZD9-F1
#
_entry.id   AF-A0A177ZZD9-F1
#
_cell.length_a   1.000
_cell.length_b   1.000
_cell.length_c   1.000
_cell.angle_alpha   90.00
_cell.angle_beta   90.00
_cell.angle_gamma   90.00
#
_symmetry.space_group_name_H-M   'P 1'
#
loop_
_entity.id
_entity.type
_entity.pdbx_description
1 polymer ?
#
loop_
_entity_poly.entity_id
_entity_poly.type
_entity_poly.pdbx_seq_one_letter_code
_entity_poly.pdbx_strand_id
1 'polypeptide(L)' 'MDWDFYFYVGNTLLGWDLEMFWNVTPAHWLKQYIMHLKANNPDALNPEKKIHFLDDTPFLRRM' A
#
# COMPACT_ATOMS: atom_id res chain seq x y z
N MET A 1 9.99 -0.74 -14.64
CA MET A 1 10.18 0.70 -14.43
C MET A 1 9.48 1.08 -13.13
N ASP A 2 9.96 2.08 -12.39
CA ASP A 2 9.32 2.52 -11.14
C ASP A 2 7.85 2.95 -11.32
N TRP A 3 7.47 3.33 -12.55
CA TRP A 3 6.11 3.72 -12.93
C TRP A 3 5.11 2.57 -13.07
N ASP A 4 5.57 1.32 -13.24
CA ASP A 4 4.70 0.18 -13.54
C ASP A 4 3.74 -0.11 -12.39
N PHE A 5 4.20 0.05 -11.14
CA PHE A 5 3.37 -0.09 -9.95
C PHE A 5 2.26 0.96 -9.91
N TYR A 6 2.60 2.24 -10.11
CA TYR A 6 1.63 3.34 -10.06
C TYR A 6 0.60 3.22 -11.16
N PHE A 7 1.03 2.83 -12.36
CA PHE A 7 0.17 2.60 -13.50
C PHE A 7 -0.74 1.39 -13.28
N TYR A 8 -0.22 0.27 -12.77
CA TYR A 8 -1.01 -0.91 -12.43
C TYR A 8 -2.11 -0.58 -11.40
N VAL A 9 -1.79 0.17 -10.36
CA VAL A 9 -2.77 0.60 -9.35
C VAL A 9 -3.82 1.52 -10.00
N GLY A 10 -3.40 2.52 -10.78
CA GLY A 10 -4.31 3.42 -11.47
C GLY A 10 -5.28 2.67 -12.38
N ASN A 11 -4.74 1.80 -13.24
CA ASN A 11 -5.54 1.10 -14.25
C ASN A 11 -6.40 -0.02 -13.66
N THR A 12 -5.80 -0.90 -12.86
CA THR A 12 -6.47 -2.12 -12.37
C THR A 12 -7.33 -1.86 -11.14
N LEU A 13 -6.85 -1.03 -10.21
CA LEU A 13 -7.53 -0.84 -8.90
C LEU A 13 -8.41 0.40 -8.88
N LEU A 14 -8.06 1.46 -9.63
CA LEU A 14 -8.77 2.73 -9.66
C LEU A 14 -9.58 2.94 -10.95
N GLY A 15 -9.43 2.05 -11.95
CA GLY A 15 -10.17 2.11 -13.21
C GLY A 15 -9.77 3.27 -14.13
N TRP A 16 -8.57 3.82 -13.95
CA TRP A 16 -8.07 4.92 -14.76
C TRP A 16 -7.57 4.44 -16.12
N ASP A 17 -7.73 5.29 -17.12
CA ASP A 17 -7.05 5.13 -18.40
C ASP A 17 -5.66 5.80 -18.38
N LEU A 18 -4.93 5.66 -19.48
CA LEU A 18 -3.60 6.20 -19.64
C LEU A 18 -3.57 7.73 -19.57
N GLU A 19 -4.61 8.39 -20.11
CA GLU A 19 -4.71 9.85 -20.11
C GLU A 19 -4.89 10.39 -18.70
N MET A 20 -5.79 9.79 -17.92
CA MET A 20 -6.01 10.16 -16.52
C MET A 20 -4.75 9.93 -15.67
N PHE A 21 -4.03 8.83 -15.90
CA PHE A 21 -2.79 8.52 -15.20
C PHE A 21 -1.71 9.61 -15.38
N TRP A 22 -1.55 10.14 -16.60
CA TRP A 22 -0.55 11.17 -16.87
C TRP A 22 -0.96 12.58 -16.44
N ASN A 23 -2.26 12.84 -16.24
CA ASN A 23 -2.78 14.15 -15.86
C ASN A 23 -3.03 14.33 -14.35
N VAL A 24 -2.97 13.24 -13.59
CA VAL A 24 -3.27 13.27 -12.15
C VAL A 24 -2.07 13.70 -11.31
N THR A 25 -2.34 14.40 -10.21
CA THR A 25 -1.27 14.74 -9.26
C THR A 25 -0.91 13.54 -8.39
N PRO A 26 0.36 13.39 -7.97
CA PRO A 26 0.76 12.33 -7.04
C PRO A 26 -0.05 12.31 -5.74
N ALA A 27 -0.45 13.48 -5.24
CA ALA A 27 -1.29 13.61 -4.06
C ALA A 27 -2.70 13.02 -4.27
N HIS A 28 -3.28 13.23 -5.44
CA HIS A 28 -4.59 12.67 -5.78
C HIS A 28 -4.53 11.15 -5.99
N TRP A 29 -3.48 10.65 -6.65
CA TRP A 29 -3.21 9.21 -6.77
C TRP A 29 -3.14 8.55 -5.40
N LEU A 30 -2.35 9.12 -4.47
CA LEU A 30 -2.19 8.55 -3.14
C LEU A 30 -3.51 8.55 -2.36
N LYS A 31 -4.30 9.63 -2.45
CA LYS A 31 -5.59 9.71 -1.78
C LYS A 31 -6.55 8.63 -2.28
N GLN A 32 -6.64 8.42 -3.59
CA GLN A 32 -7.50 7.38 -4.15
C GLN A 32 -7.00 5.97 -3.79
N TYR A 33 -5.70 5.73 -3.83
CA TYR A 33 -5.14 4.45 -3.42
C TYR A 33 -5.42 4.14 -1.94
N ILE A 34 -5.27 5.12 -1.04
CA ILE A 34 -5.64 4.95 0.38
C ILE A 34 -7.13 4.66 0.53
N MET A 35 -8.01 5.31 -0.24
CA MET A 35 -9.45 5.03 -0.21
C MET A 35 -9.75 3.59 -0.67
N HIS A 36 -9.08 3.11 -1.72
CA HIS A 36 -9.19 1.74 -2.17
C HIS A 36 -8.77 0.75 -1.08
N LEU A 37 -7.64 1.02 -0.39
CA LEU A 37 -7.18 0.19 0.72
C LEU A 37 -8.19 0.19 1.89
N LYS A 38 -8.74 1.34 2.28
CA LYS A 38 -9.76 1.40 3.35
C LYS A 38 -11.00 0.55 3.04
N ALA A 39 -11.39 0.50 1.77
CA ALA A 39 -12.58 -0.24 1.35
C ALA A 39 -12.34 -1.75 1.24
N ASN A 40 -11.16 -2.17 0.76
CA ASN A 40 -10.90 -3.57 0.40
C ASN A 40 -9.98 -4.31 1.38
N ASN A 41 -9.08 -3.59 2.05
CA ASN A 41 -8.12 -4.14 3.00
C ASN A 41 -7.79 -3.11 4.10
N PRO A 42 -8.74 -2.80 4.99
CA PRO A 42 -8.56 -1.78 6.01
C PRO A 42 -7.38 -2.08 6.96
N ASP A 43 -7.06 -3.36 7.16
CA ASP A 43 -5.96 -3.81 8.03
C ASP A 43 -4.59 -3.40 7.48
N ALA A 44 -4.44 -3.23 6.15
CA ALA A 44 -3.21 -2.73 5.55
C ALA A 44 -2.85 -1.30 5.98
N LEU A 45 -3.84 -0.53 6.46
CA LEU A 45 -3.66 0.83 6.96
C LEU A 45 -3.58 0.89 8.48
N ASN A 46 -3.78 -0.23 9.18
CA ASN A 46 -3.63 -0.33 10.62
C ASN A 46 -2.22 -0.83 10.96
N PRO A 47 -1.30 0.07 11.37
CA PRO A 47 -0.10 -0.35 12.04
C PRO A 47 -0.49 -0.70 13.48
N GLU A 48 -1.19 -1.81 13.70
CA GLU A 48 -0.93 -2.52 14.95
C GLU A 48 0.55 -2.89 14.86
N LYS A 49 1.42 -1.99 15.35
CA LYS A 49 2.82 -2.26 15.56
C LYS A 49 2.83 -3.49 16.44
N LYS A 50 3.07 -4.67 15.85
CA LYS A 50 3.48 -5.82 16.63
C LYS A 50 4.71 -5.34 17.41
N ILE A 51 4.52 -5.12 18.70
CA ILE A 51 5.61 -4.86 19.62
C ILE A 51 6.34 -6.19 19.67
N HIS A 52 7.42 -6.29 18.90
CA HIS A 52 8.31 -7.43 18.95
C HIS A 52 9.22 -7.22 20.16
N PHE A 53 9.14 -8.12 21.14
CA PHE A 53 10.10 -8.17 22.22
C PHE A 53 11.34 -8.93 21.75
N LEU A 54 12.47 -8.72 22.43
CA LEU A 54 13.71 -9.40 22.09
C LEU A 54 13.53 -10.94 22.11
N ASP A 55 12.67 -11.44 22.99
CA ASP A 55 12.30 -12.85 23.14
C ASP A 55 11.50 -13.41 21.94
N ASP A 56 10.90 -12.55 21.12
CA ASP A 56 10.22 -12.96 19.88
C ASP A 56 11.21 -13.24 18.74
N THR A 57 12.51 -12.97 18.94
CA THR A 57 13.52 -13.20 17.92
C THR A 57 13.90 -14.70 17.84
N PRO A 58 14.06 -15.27 16.62
CA PRO A 58 14.41 -16.68 16.45
C PRO A 58 15.77 -17.07 17.05
N PHE A 59 16.60 -16.08 17.38
CA PHE A 59 17.96 -16.25 17.88
C PHE A 59 18.03 -16.53 19.39
N LEU A 60 16.99 -16.16 20.15
CA LEU A 60 16.92 -16.38 21.60
C LEU A 60 16.01 -17.57 21.98
N ARG A 61 15.17 -18.05 21.06
CA ARG A 61 14.26 -19.19 21.28
C ARG A 61 14.97 -20.54 21.16
N ARG A 62 16.00 -20.77 21.97
CA ARG A 62 16.58 -22.07 22.36
C ARG A 62 17.85 -21.84 23.20
N MET A 63 17.68 -21.70 24.50
CA MET A 63 18.58 -22.23 25.53
C MET A 63 17.74 -22.62 26.73
#